data_AF-A0A2E0UQI1-F1
#
_entry.id   AF-A0A2E0UQI1-F1
#
_cell.length_a   1.000
_cell.length_b   1.000
_cell.length_c   1.000
_cell.angle_alpha   90.00
_cell.angle_beta   90.00
_cell.angle_gamma   90.00
#
_symmetry.space_group_name_H-M   'P 1'
#
loop_
_entity.id
_entity.type
_entity.pdbx_description
1 polymer ?
#
loop_
_entity_poly.entity_id
_entity_poly.type
_entity_poly.pdbx_seq_one_letter_code
_entity_poly.pdbx_strand_id
1 'polypeptide(L)'
;MNNKTILPGRPFLFKLLFASLVFISITGWLRLYQSFYQWEWLIRYEIRPGPLYTAIYGFMIGSAGLLNAILFWIKHKLTKRFTQIFITVVFFWWWFDYLVFSKTALAFTDLPFRIVLTLIYLSFVYLYLRFSKHIQD
;
A
#
# COMPACT_ATOMS: atom_id res chain seq x y z
N MET A 1 -35.40 16.96 -26.41
CA MET A 1 -33.96 16.96 -26.05
C MET A 1 -33.78 16.16 -24.78
N ASN A 2 -33.22 14.96 -24.89
CA ASN A 2 -33.04 14.05 -23.75
C ASN A 2 -31.75 14.46 -23.02
N ASN A 3 -31.88 15.25 -21.95
CA ASN A 3 -30.76 15.61 -21.08
C ASN A 3 -30.31 14.34 -20.35
N LYS A 4 -29.39 13.59 -20.96
CA LYS A 4 -28.56 12.62 -20.24
C LYS A 4 -27.76 13.42 -19.22
N THR A 5 -28.26 13.48 -18.00
CA THR A 5 -27.46 13.85 -16.83
C THR A 5 -26.34 12.83 -16.75
N ILE A 6 -25.17 13.19 -17.28
CA ILE A 6 -23.95 12.40 -17.13
C ILE A 6 -23.70 12.38 -15.63
N LEU A 7 -24.06 11.28 -14.96
CA LEU A 7 -23.71 11.06 -13.56
C LEU A 7 -22.21 11.35 -13.45
N PRO A 8 -21.78 12.32 -12.63
CA PRO A 8 -20.37 12.65 -12.54
C PRO A 8 -19.64 11.38 -12.13
N GLY A 9 -18.81 10.86 -13.03
CA GLY A 9 -18.01 9.67 -12.77
C GLY A 9 -17.13 9.89 -11.54
N ARG A 10 -16.64 8.80 -10.95
CA ARG A 10 -15.78 8.87 -9.76
C ARG A 10 -14.60 9.85 -10.00
N PRO A 11 -14.30 10.77 -9.07
CA PRO A 11 -13.25 11.78 -9.24
C PRO A 11 -11.90 11.16 -9.60
N PHE A 12 -11.04 11.87 -10.33
CA PHE A 12 -9.71 11.39 -10.69
C PHE A 12 -8.89 10.98 -9.45
N LEU A 13 -8.88 11.81 -8.41
CA LEU A 13 -8.16 11.53 -7.16
C LEU A 13 -8.68 10.28 -6.44
N PHE A 14 -9.98 9.97 -6.56
CA PHE A 14 -10.56 8.72 -6.05
C PHE A 14 -9.96 7.52 -6.77
N LYS A 15 -9.93 7.56 -8.11
CA LYS A 15 -9.37 6.49 -8.94
C LYS A 15 -7.87 6.32 -8.67
N LEU A 16 -7.14 7.41 -8.47
CA LEU A 16 -5.71 7.40 -8.13
C LEU A 16 -5.46 6.71 -6.80
N LEU A 17 -6.20 7.07 -5.74
CA LEU A 17 -6.06 6.42 -4.42
C LEU A 17 -6.44 4.94 -4.50
N PHE A 18 -7.55 4.61 -5.16
CA PHE A 18 -7.96 3.22 -5.39
C PHE A 18 -6.87 2.42 -6.13
N ALA A 19 -6.33 2.97 -7.23
CA ALA A 19 -5.26 2.34 -7.99
C ALA A 19 -4.02 2.10 -7.12
N SER A 20 -3.65 3.05 -6.26
CA SER A 20 -2.52 2.86 -5.33
C SER A 20 -2.77 1.75 -4.29
N LEU A 21 -4.00 1.60 -3.78
CA LEU A 21 -4.35 0.52 -2.86
C LEU A 21 -4.29 -0.85 -3.54
N VAL A 22 -4.80 -0.94 -4.77
CA VAL A 22 -4.69 -2.15 -5.59
C VAL A 22 -3.23 -2.47 -5.89
N PHE A 23 -2.42 -1.46 -6.23
CA PHE A 23 -1.00 -1.65 -6.46
C PHE A 23 -0.27 -2.20 -5.22
N ILE A 24 -0.55 -1.65 -4.02
CA ILE A 24 0.00 -2.15 -2.75
C ILE A 24 -0.44 -3.60 -2.49
N SER A 25 -1.69 -3.95 -2.80
CA SER A 25 -2.17 -5.32 -2.69
C SER A 25 -1.41 -6.27 -3.60
N ILE A 26 -1.23 -5.89 -4.88
CA ILE A 26 -0.47 -6.67 -5.86
C ILE A 26 0.98 -6.88 -5.39
N THR A 27 1.65 -5.87 -4.86
CA THR A 27 3.03 -6.03 -4.36
C THR A 27 3.09 -6.99 -3.16
N GLY A 28 2.08 -7.00 -2.29
CA GLY A 28 1.96 -7.98 -1.21
C GLY A 28 1.85 -9.42 -1.74
N TRP A 29 0.93 -9.66 -2.68
CA TRP A 29 0.78 -10.97 -3.32
C TRP A 29 2.03 -11.41 -4.10
N LEU A 30 2.67 -10.47 -4.80
CA LEU A 30 3.92 -10.75 -5.52
C LEU A 30 5.03 -11.14 -4.54
N ARG A 31 5.12 -10.47 -3.39
CA ARG A 31 6.10 -10.80 -2.34
C ARG A 31 5.85 -12.19 -1.76
N LEU A 32 4.58 -12.58 -1.56
CA LEU A 32 4.22 -13.94 -1.16
C LEU A 32 4.67 -14.98 -2.21
N TYR A 33 4.34 -14.73 -3.48
CA TYR A 33 4.73 -15.63 -4.57
C TYR A 33 6.25 -15.77 -4.68
N GLN A 34 6.99 -14.65 -4.67
CA GLN A 34 8.45 -14.65 -4.72
C GLN A 34 9.05 -15.42 -3.55
N SER A 35 8.46 -15.32 -2.36
CA SER A 35 8.92 -16.06 -1.20
C SER A 35 8.83 -17.57 -1.37
N PHE A 36 7.76 -18.08 -1.98
CA PHE A 36 7.64 -19.51 -2.28
C PHE A 36 8.54 -19.92 -3.43
N TYR A 37 8.60 -19.11 -4.49
CA TYR A 37 9.43 -19.40 -5.66
C TYR A 37 10.93 -19.45 -5.33
N GLN A 38 11.40 -18.57 -4.43
CA GLN A 38 12.81 -18.46 -4.05
C GLN A 38 13.13 -19.13 -2.70
N TRP A 39 12.22 -19.98 -2.20
CA TRP A 39 12.31 -20.51 -0.84
C TRP A 39 13.66 -21.19 -0.56
N GLU A 40 14.09 -22.09 -1.45
CA GLU A 40 15.36 -22.81 -1.32
C GLU A 40 16.59 -21.89 -1.40
N TRP A 41 16.54 -20.88 -2.28
CA TRP A 41 17.62 -19.92 -2.46
C TRP A 41 17.79 -19.02 -1.24
N LEU A 42 16.69 -18.56 -0.65
CA LEU A 42 16.69 -17.74 0.55
C LEU A 42 17.29 -18.50 1.75
N ILE A 43 16.99 -19.80 1.87
CA ILE A 43 17.58 -20.67 2.90
C ILE A 43 19.08 -20.91 2.62
N ARG A 44 19.42 -21.31 1.39
CA ARG A 44 20.80 -21.66 1.00
C ARG A 44 21.79 -20.51 1.22
N TYR A 45 21.38 -19.28 0.95
CA TYR A 45 22.24 -18.10 1.07
C TYR A 45 22.02 -17.33 2.38
N GLU A 46 21.27 -17.89 3.32
CA GLU A 46 20.95 -17.28 4.62
C GLU A 46 20.46 -15.82 4.50
N ILE A 47 19.71 -15.52 3.43
CA ILE A 47 19.24 -14.18 3.13
C ILE A 47 18.20 -13.78 4.17
N ARG A 48 18.41 -12.61 4.79
CA ARG A 48 17.46 -12.00 5.72
C ARG A 48 16.73 -10.84 5.03
N PRO A 49 15.40 -10.72 5.19
CA PRO A 49 14.52 -11.59 5.97
C PRO A 49 14.25 -12.95 5.30
N GLY A 50 14.10 -14.00 6.11
CA GLY A 50 13.88 -15.35 5.61
C GLY A 50 12.55 -15.52 4.85
N PRO A 51 12.36 -16.67 4.18
CA PRO A 51 11.19 -16.90 3.33
C PRO A 51 9.89 -16.85 4.13
N LEU A 52 9.82 -17.52 5.27
CA LEU A 52 8.59 -17.59 6.06
C LEU A 52 8.08 -16.20 6.50
N TYR A 53 8.99 -15.32 6.92
CA TYR A 53 8.67 -13.92 7.22
C TYR A 53 8.11 -13.18 6.00
N THR A 54 8.80 -13.32 4.87
CA THR A 54 8.45 -12.66 3.61
C THR A 54 7.09 -13.11 3.09
N ALA A 55 6.77 -14.41 3.22
CA ALA A 55 5.48 -14.98 2.90
C ALA A 55 4.36 -14.43 3.80
N ILE A 56 4.50 -14.52 5.13
CA ILE A 56 3.47 -14.02 6.05
C ILE A 56 3.20 -12.54 5.81
N TYR A 57 4.26 -11.74 5.71
CA TYR A 57 4.12 -10.30 5.48
C TYR A 57 3.45 -10.01 4.13
N GLY A 58 3.88 -10.69 3.06
CA GLY A 58 3.27 -10.56 1.73
C GLY A 58 1.77 -10.89 1.74
N PHE A 59 1.38 -11.97 2.40
CA PHE A 59 -0.02 -12.37 2.55
C PHE A 59 -0.85 -11.34 3.33
N MET A 60 -0.31 -10.83 4.45
CA MET A 60 -0.98 -9.80 5.27
C MET A 60 -1.22 -8.52 4.48
N ILE A 61 -0.20 -8.01 3.79
CA ILE A 61 -0.29 -6.77 3.00
C ILE A 61 -1.19 -6.96 1.79
N GLY A 62 -1.06 -8.09 1.09
CA GLY A 62 -1.89 -8.44 -0.07
C GLY A 62 -3.37 -8.49 0.29
N SER A 63 -3.71 -9.24 1.34
CA SER A 63 -5.09 -9.42 1.81
C SER A 63 -5.68 -8.13 2.37
N ALA A 64 -4.96 -7.43 3.25
CA ALA A 64 -5.45 -6.18 3.85
C ALA A 64 -5.57 -5.07 2.80
N GLY A 65 -4.64 -4.98 1.84
CA GLY A 65 -4.71 -4.05 0.72
C GLY A 65 -5.91 -4.32 -0.20
N LEU A 66 -6.20 -5.60 -0.48
CA LEU A 66 -7.36 -5.99 -1.28
C LEU A 66 -8.67 -5.64 -0.58
N LEU A 67 -8.78 -5.99 0.71
CA LEU A 67 -9.95 -5.64 1.53
C LEU A 67 -10.16 -4.13 1.57
N ASN A 68 -9.08 -3.37 1.75
CA ASN A 68 -9.12 -1.91 1.77
C ASN A 68 -9.56 -1.34 0.41
N ALA A 69 -9.04 -1.86 -0.69
CA ALA A 69 -9.46 -1.45 -2.04
C ALA A 69 -10.96 -1.74 -2.27
N ILE A 70 -11.46 -2.90 -1.84
CA ILE A 70 -12.88 -3.27 -1.94
C ILE A 70 -13.74 -2.30 -1.10
N LEU A 71 -13.41 -2.12 0.18
CA LEU A 71 -14.11 -1.20 1.08
C LEU A 71 -14.12 0.24 0.54
N PHE A 72 -12.98 0.67 -0.03
CA PHE A 72 -12.83 1.96 -0.67
C PHE A 72 -13.71 2.08 -1.91
N TRP A 73 -13.78 1.03 -2.74
CA TRP A 73 -14.59 1.00 -3.96
C TRP A 73 -16.09 1.08 -3.69
N ILE A 74 -16.58 0.44 -2.62
CA ILE A 74 -17.98 0.47 -2.19
C ILE A 74 -18.31 1.68 -1.30
N LYS A 75 -17.31 2.54 -1.02
CA LYS A 75 -17.45 3.74 -0.17
C LYS A 75 -17.98 3.44 1.23
N HIS A 76 -17.56 2.33 1.83
CA HIS A 76 -18.01 1.96 3.17
C HIS A 76 -17.59 2.99 4.23
N LYS A 77 -18.42 3.23 5.26
CA LYS A 77 -18.15 4.21 6.34
C LYS A 77 -16.82 4.00 7.09
N LEU A 78 -16.33 2.76 7.17
CA LEU A 78 -15.07 2.41 7.82
C LEU A 78 -13.85 2.68 6.95
N THR A 79 -14.03 2.93 5.64
CA THR A 79 -12.95 3.09 4.66
C THR A 79 -11.96 4.15 5.11
N LYS A 80 -12.43 5.33 5.54
CA LYS A 80 -11.52 6.41 5.95
C LYS A 80 -10.52 5.96 7.03
N ARG A 81 -11.03 5.37 8.12
CA ARG A 81 -10.19 4.93 9.25
C ARG A 81 -9.32 3.75 8.83
N PHE A 82 -9.90 2.78 8.14
CA PHE A 82 -9.18 1.58 7.73
C PHE A 82 -8.05 1.91 6.74
N THR A 83 -8.29 2.78 5.76
CA THR A 83 -7.27 3.22 4.80
C THR A 83 -6.13 3.97 5.47
N GLN A 84 -6.43 4.89 6.40
CA GLN A 84 -5.41 5.62 7.15
C GLN A 84 -4.54 4.69 8.00
N ILE A 85 -5.15 3.80 8.77
CA ILE A 85 -4.43 2.84 9.61
C ILE A 85 -3.59 1.91 8.74
N PHE A 86 -4.18 1.34 7.69
CA PHE A 86 -3.50 0.41 6.79
C PHE A 86 -2.26 1.05 6.15
N ILE A 87 -2.41 2.23 5.55
CA ILE A 87 -1.28 2.90 4.88
C ILE A 87 -0.19 3.26 5.88
N THR A 88 -0.55 3.79 7.06
CA THR A 88 0.43 4.11 8.09
C THR A 88 1.20 2.87 8.57
N VAL A 89 0.51 1.75 8.81
CA VAL A 89 1.14 0.49 9.22
C VAL A 89 2.06 -0.04 8.12
N VAL A 90 1.62 -0.04 6.86
CA VAL A 90 2.44 -0.49 5.71
C VAL A 90 3.71 0.34 5.60
N PHE A 91 3.62 1.67 5.67
CA PHE A 91 4.79 2.55 5.58
C PHE A 91 5.71 2.40 6.77
N PHE A 92 5.16 2.32 7.99
CA PHE A 92 5.96 2.13 9.19
C PHE A 92 6.74 0.81 9.13
N TRP A 93 6.06 -0.27 8.73
CA TRP A 93 6.71 -1.56 8.58
C TRP A 93 7.73 -1.59 7.44
N TRP A 94 7.45 -0.91 6.32
CA TRP A 94 8.41 -0.78 5.23
C TRP A 94 9.67 -0.02 5.65
N TRP A 95 9.53 1.05 6.43
CA TRP A 95 10.66 1.77 7.01
C TRP A 95 11.42 0.91 8.02
N PHE A 96 10.73 0.12 8.83
CA PHE A 96 11.36 -0.85 9.73
C PHE A 96 12.19 -1.89 8.97
N ASP A 97 11.61 -2.54 7.96
CA ASP A 97 12.32 -3.49 7.08
C ASP A 97 13.55 -2.81 6.45
N TYR A 98 13.39 -1.59 5.94
CA TYR A 98 14.46 -0.83 5.30
C TYR A 98 15.61 -0.51 6.28
N LEU A 99 15.31 -0.01 7.47
CA LEU A 99 16.35 0.36 8.45
C LEU A 99 17.05 -0.86 9.07
N VAL A 100 16.35 -1.98 9.24
CA VAL A 100 16.90 -3.18 9.88
C VAL A 100 17.71 -4.04 8.91
N PHE A 101 17.25 -4.18 7.67
CA PHE A 101 17.85 -5.12 6.72
C PHE A 101 18.76 -4.47 5.67
N SER A 102 18.72 -3.13 5.49
CA SER A 102 19.61 -2.46 4.55
C SER A 102 21.02 -2.31 5.15
N LYS A 103 21.98 -3.09 4.63
CA LYS A 103 23.36 -3.13 5.13
C LYS A 103 24.39 -2.38 4.28
N THR A 104 23.97 -1.81 3.15
CA THR A 104 24.88 -1.23 2.15
C THR A 104 24.77 0.28 2.11
N ALA A 105 25.89 1.00 2.01
CA ALA A 105 25.90 2.47 1.89
C ALA A 105 25.07 2.99 0.70
N LEU A 106 25.07 2.24 -0.42
CA LEU A 106 24.22 2.50 -1.59
C LEU A 106 22.73 2.53 -1.27
N ALA A 107 22.26 1.78 -0.28
CA ALA A 107 20.86 1.75 0.09
C ALA A 107 20.39 3.09 0.67
N PHE A 108 21.30 3.87 1.27
CA PHE A 108 21.03 5.14 1.94
C PHE A 108 21.17 6.37 1.04
N THR A 109 21.68 6.22 -0.19
CA THR A 109 21.81 7.33 -1.14
C THR A 109 20.46 7.95 -1.50
N ASP A 110 19.43 7.12 -1.67
CA ASP A 110 18.09 7.57 -2.04
C ASP A 110 17.23 7.97 -0.83
N LEU A 111 17.80 8.00 0.37
CA LEU A 111 17.05 8.20 1.61
C LEU A 111 16.27 9.54 1.63
N PRO A 112 16.85 10.69 1.24
CA PRO A 112 16.11 11.95 1.22
C PRO A 112 14.89 11.88 0.30
N PHE A 113 15.03 11.29 -0.89
CA PHE A 113 13.93 11.13 -1.83
C PHE A 113 12.83 10.22 -1.27
N ARG A 114 13.21 9.10 -0.65
CA ARG A 114 12.26 8.15 -0.02
C ARG A 114 11.45 8.80 1.10
N ILE A 115 12.09 9.63 1.94
CA ILE A 115 11.41 10.37 3.02
C ILE A 115 10.39 11.35 2.41
N VAL A 116 10.83 12.19 1.47
CA VAL A 116 9.96 13.20 0.84
C VAL A 116 8.76 12.53 0.16
N LEU A 117 8.99 11.45 -0.59
CA LEU A 117 7.93 10.72 -1.28
C LEU A 117 6.94 10.06 -0.30
N THR A 118 7.44 9.51 0.82
CA THR A 118 6.61 8.98 1.89
C THR A 118 5.72 10.06 2.49
N LEU A 119 6.29 11.22 2.82
CA LEU A 119 5.54 12.35 3.41
C LEU A 119 4.50 12.91 2.44
N ILE A 120 4.84 13.04 1.16
CA ILE A 120 3.90 13.50 0.12
C ILE A 120 2.73 12.52 0.02
N TYR A 121 3.00 11.21 -0.07
CA TYR A 121 1.95 10.21 -0.22
C TYR A 121 1.04 10.13 1.02
N LEU A 122 1.62 10.12 2.23
CA LEU A 122 0.84 10.14 3.47
C LEU A 122 -0.01 11.42 3.56
N SER A 123 0.57 12.58 3.27
CA SER A 123 -0.17 13.85 3.24
C SER A 123 -1.31 13.80 2.24
N PHE A 124 -1.07 13.29 1.02
CA PHE A 124 -2.11 13.11 0.01
C PHE A 124 -3.27 12.25 0.50
N VAL A 125 -2.97 11.07 1.06
CA VAL A 125 -3.98 10.13 1.58
C VAL A 125 -4.81 10.80 2.68
N TYR A 126 -4.15 11.40 3.67
CA TYR A 126 -4.82 11.99 4.82
C TYR A 126 -5.65 13.22 4.44
N LEU A 127 -5.11 14.12 3.61
CA LEU A 127 -5.83 15.31 3.14
C LEU A 127 -7.00 14.92 2.24
N TYR A 128 -6.79 14.00 1.29
CA TYR A 128 -7.86 13.53 0.42
C TYR A 128 -9.01 12.92 1.21
N LEU A 129 -8.72 12.01 2.15
CA LEU A 129 -9.74 11.40 3.00
C LEU A 129 -10.37 12.37 4.01
N ARG A 130 -9.70 13.49 4.33
CA ARG A 130 -10.25 14.55 5.19
C ARG A 130 -11.24 15.44 4.43
N PHE A 131 -10.92 15.81 3.20
CA PHE A 131 -11.73 16.74 2.39
C PHE A 131 -12.71 16.04 1.44
N SER A 132 -12.58 14.74 1.23
CA SER A 132 -13.52 13.97 0.39
C SER A 132 -14.88 13.83 1.09
N LYS A 133 -15.83 14.68 0.67
CA LYS A 133 -17.25 14.57 1.06
C LYS A 133 -17.89 13.26 0.59
N HIS A 134 -17.36 12.64 -0.47
CA HIS A 134 -17.92 11.43 -1.08
C HIS A 134 -17.79 10.14 -0.25
N ILE A 135 -17.13 10.20 0.90
CA ILE A 135 -16.87 9.06 1.81
C ILE A 135 -17.49 9.35 3.20
N GLN A 136 -18.16 10.50 3.39
CA GLN A 136 -18.63 10.97 4.70
C GLN A 136 -20.12 10.69 5.01
N ASP A 137 -20.84 10.01 4.10
CA ASP A 137 -22.25 9.64 4.30
C ASP A 137 -22.39 8.17 4.73
#